data_AF-A0A4Q9MY05-F1
#
_entry.id   AF-A0A4Q9MY05-F1
#
_cell.length_a   1.000
_cell.length_b   1.000
_cell.length_c   1.000
_cell.angle_alpha   90.00
_cell.angle_beta   90.00
_cell.angle_gamma   90.00
#
_symmetry.space_group_name_H-M   'P 1'
#
loop_
_entity.id
_entity.type
_entity.pdbx_description
1 polymer ?
#
loop_
_entity_poly.entity_id
_entity_poly.type
_entity_poly.pdbx_seq_one_letter_code
_entity_poly.pdbx_strand_id
1 'polypeptide(L)'
;MSHRATAYSVELERDSLYISTLPLPSNVFHWALVHVDPEGAATRHHWAATTIDPTGPEAYVEQALPNGPMSKVGNDQILAYFKISDYGSQS
;
A
#
# COMPACT_ATOMS: atom_id res chain seq x y z
N MET A 1 28.22 6.13 0.70
CA MET A 1 27.25 7.02 1.39
C MET A 1 25.86 6.55 0.97
N SER A 2 25.05 6.06 1.90
CA SER A 2 23.67 5.66 1.57
C SER A 2 22.78 6.89 1.63
N HIS A 3 22.30 7.36 0.47
CA HIS A 3 21.26 8.38 0.44
C HIS A 3 20.02 7.76 1.07
N ARG A 4 19.77 8.09 2.34
CA ARG A 4 18.52 7.73 3.02
C ARG A 4 17.42 8.55 2.36
N ALA A 5 16.80 7.99 1.31
CA ALA A 5 15.69 8.66 0.64
C ALA A 5 14.62 9.00 1.69
N THR A 6 14.24 10.26 1.78
CA THR A 6 13.19 10.72 2.69
C THR A 6 11.84 10.19 2.21
N ALA A 7 11.00 9.72 3.14
CA ALA A 7 9.62 9.38 2.81
C ALA A 7 8.87 10.67 2.40
N TYR A 8 8.05 10.58 1.37
CA TYR A 8 7.22 11.67 0.87
C TYR A 8 5.82 11.15 0.55
N SER A 9 4.82 12.03 0.61
CA SER A 9 3.45 11.70 0.25
C SER A 9 3.33 11.41 -1.24
N VAL A 10 2.57 10.38 -1.60
CA VAL A 10 2.22 10.06 -2.98
C VAL A 10 0.77 10.48 -3.18
N GLU A 11 0.54 11.39 -4.12
CA GLU A 11 -0.81 11.78 -4.50
C GLU A 11 -1.45 10.68 -5.34
N LEU A 12 -2.56 10.14 -4.85
CA LEU A 12 -3.41 9.21 -5.58
C LEU A 12 -4.75 9.90 -5.85
N GLU A 13 -5.34 9.61 -7.01
CA GLU A 13 -6.66 10.14 -7.36
C GLU A 13 -7.72 9.63 -6.37
N ARG A 14 -8.73 10.46 -6.10
CA ARG A 14 -9.91 10.10 -5.31
C ARG A 14 -10.79 9.12 -6.06
N ASP A 15 -11.68 8.45 -5.33
CA ASP A 15 -12.62 7.47 -5.87
C ASP A 15 -11.92 6.44 -6.78
N SER A 16 -10.82 5.88 -6.27
CA SER A 16 -9.91 5.06 -7.06
C SER A 16 -9.32 3.93 -6.24
N LEU A 17 -8.92 2.86 -6.93
CA LEU A 17 -8.24 1.71 -6.35
C LEU A 17 -6.88 1.52 -7.01
N TYR A 18 -5.87 1.23 -6.20
CA TYR A 18 -4.49 1.02 -6.63
C TYR A 18 -3.94 -0.29 -6.07
N ILE A 19 -2.99 -0.89 -6.78
CA ILE A 19 -2.09 -1.92 -6.24
C ILE A 19 -0.78 -1.25 -5.85
N SER A 20 -0.43 -1.28 -4.58
CA SER A 20 0.90 -0.89 -4.09
C SER A 20 1.82 -2.11 -4.03
N THR A 21 3.08 -1.93 -4.40
CA THR A 21 4.09 -3.00 -4.39
C THR A 21 5.29 -2.62 -3.53
N LEU A 22 5.59 -3.48 -2.54
CA LEU A 22 6.71 -3.36 -1.63
C LEU A 22 7.63 -4.58 -1.84
N PRO A 23 8.88 -4.38 -2.27
CA PRO A 23 9.80 -5.48 -2.46
C PRO A 23 10.20 -6.06 -1.11
N LEU A 24 10.24 -7.38 -1.03
CA LEU A 24 10.72 -8.13 0.12
C LEU A 24 12.08 -8.77 -0.22
N PRO A 25 12.87 -9.19 0.81
CA PRO A 25 14.04 -10.02 0.58
C PRO A 25 13.68 -11.26 -0.26
N SER A 26 14.61 -11.71 -1.12
CA SER A 26 14.42 -12.87 -2.02
C SER A 26 13.59 -12.62 -3.29
N ASN A 27 13.54 -11.38 -3.78
CA ASN A 27 12.92 -11.03 -5.07
C ASN A 27 11.42 -11.35 -5.15
N VAL A 28 10.73 -11.28 -4.02
CA VAL A 28 9.27 -11.39 -3.91
C VAL A 28 8.67 -10.05 -3.52
N PHE A 29 7.36 -9.90 -3.69
CA PHE A 29 6.65 -8.66 -3.38
C PHE A 29 5.57 -8.89 -2.34
N HIS A 30 5.54 -8.02 -1.34
CA HIS A 30 4.31 -7.73 -0.64
C HIS A 30 3.49 -6.80 -1.52
N TRP A 31 2.21 -7.13 -1.75
CA TRP A 31 1.30 -6.25 -2.46
C TRP A 31 0.08 -5.95 -1.59
N ALA A 32 -0.49 -4.77 -1.78
CA ALA A 32 -1.68 -4.33 -1.07
C ALA A 32 -2.56 -3.50 -1.99
N LEU A 33 -3.87 -3.64 -1.83
CA LEU A 33 -4.83 -2.73 -2.43
C LEU A 33 -4.87 -1.44 -1.61
N VAL A 34 -4.87 -0.30 -2.28
CA VAL A 34 -5.05 1.01 -1.66
C VAL A 34 -6.28 1.65 -2.28
N HIS A 35 -7.32 1.79 -1.47
CA HIS A 35 -8.54 2.46 -1.85
C HIS A 35 -8.48 3.90 -1.38
N VAL A 36 -8.86 4.84 -2.24
CA VAL A 36 -9.02 6.25 -1.90
C VAL A 36 -10.49 6.60 -2.14
N ASP A 37 -11.19 6.98 -1.08
CA ASP A 37 -12.61 7.31 -1.16
C ASP A 37 -12.86 8.69 -1.84
N PRO A 38 -14.12 9.06 -2.09
CA PRO A 38 -14.46 10.36 -2.68
C PRO A 38 -14.01 11.58 -1.86
N GLU A 39 -13.86 11.43 -0.54
CA GLU A 39 -13.36 12.45 0.38
C GLU A 39 -11.82 12.56 0.38
N GLY A 40 -11.13 11.56 -0.15
CA GLY A 40 -9.68 11.44 -0.20
C GLY A 40 -9.07 10.68 0.97
N ALA A 41 -9.86 10.05 1.83
CA ALA A 41 -9.33 9.15 2.84
C ALA A 41 -8.83 7.85 2.19
N ALA A 42 -7.65 7.41 2.61
CA ALA A 42 -7.01 6.23 2.05
C ALA A 42 -7.00 5.06 3.04
N THR A 43 -7.36 3.87 2.56
CA THR A 43 -7.24 2.61 3.30
C THR A 43 -6.34 1.64 2.54
N ARG A 44 -5.57 0.85 3.29
CA ARG A 44 -4.77 -0.25 2.78
C ARG A 44 -5.43 -1.57 3.14
N HIS A 45 -5.57 -2.44 2.15
CA HIS A 45 -6.14 -3.77 2.28
C HIS A 45 -5.12 -4.80 1.82
N HIS A 46 -4.71 -5.69 2.73
CA HIS A 46 -3.71 -6.72 2.43
C HIS A 46 -3.84 -7.92 3.37
N TRP A 47 -3.25 -9.04 2.97
CA TRP A 47 -2.93 -10.14 3.88
C TRP A 47 -1.71 -9.74 4.69
N ALA A 48 -1.74 -9.94 6.01
CA ALA A 48 -0.60 -9.66 6.87
C ALA A 48 -0.51 -10.70 7.99
N ALA A 49 0.70 -10.94 8.47
CA ALA A 49 0.95 -11.79 9.62
C ALA A 49 0.12 -11.31 10.83
N THR A 50 -0.62 -12.23 11.43
CA THR A 50 -1.45 -11.97 12.61
C THR A 50 -0.69 -12.08 13.93
N THR A 51 0.58 -12.47 13.84
CA THR A 51 1.47 -12.71 14.98
C THR A 51 2.78 -11.94 14.81
N ILE A 52 3.65 -12.02 15.81
CA ILE A 52 4.99 -11.41 15.75
C ILE A 52 5.89 -12.13 14.73
N ASP A 53 5.63 -13.41 14.44
CA ASP A 53 6.35 -14.15 13.41
C ASP A 53 5.89 -13.67 12.02
N PRO A 54 6.77 -13.04 11.22
CA PRO A 54 6.43 -12.55 9.88
C PRO A 54 6.14 -13.68 8.88
N THR A 55 6.46 -14.92 9.22
CA THR A 55 6.13 -16.13 8.43
C THR A 55 4.95 -16.93 9.01
N GLY A 56 4.33 -16.40 10.07
CA GLY A 56 3.19 -17.03 10.74
C GLY A 56 1.88 -16.89 9.94
N PRO A 57 0.75 -17.31 10.55
CA PRO A 57 -0.56 -17.23 9.91
C PRO A 57 -0.94 -15.82 9.47
N GLU A 58 -1.44 -15.70 8.25
CA GLU A 58 -1.92 -14.43 7.70
C GLU A 58 -3.44 -14.30 7.81
N ALA A 59 -3.90 -13.07 7.98
CA ALA A 59 -5.31 -12.72 7.82
C ALA A 59 -5.44 -11.47 6.97
N TYR A 60 -6.63 -11.28 6.39
CA TYR A 60 -6.97 -10.04 5.73
C TYR A 60 -7.06 -8.90 6.75
N VAL A 61 -6.40 -7.79 6.45
CA VAL A 61 -6.40 -6.58 7.27
C VAL A 61 -6.75 -5.38 6.41
N GLU A 62 -7.68 -4.59 6.92
CA GLU A 62 -7.95 -3.23 6.47
C GLU A 62 -7.32 -2.25 7.46
N GLN A 63 -6.56 -1.28 6.95
CA GLN A 63 -5.88 -0.27 7.76
C GLN A 63 -6.04 1.12 7.17
N ALA A 64 -6.51 2.06 7.97
CA ALA A 64 -6.49 3.47 7.59
C ALA A 64 -5.05 3.95 7.38
N LEU A 65 -4.85 4.79 6.37
CA LEU A 65 -3.59 5.48 6.10
C LEU A 65 -3.74 6.96 6.50
N PRO A 66 -3.52 7.33 7.78
CA PRO A 66 -3.81 8.68 8.28
C PRO A 66 -2.95 9.76 7.63
N ASN A 67 -1.78 9.40 7.12
CA ASN A 67 -0.89 10.30 6.36
C ASN A 67 -1.05 10.13 4.84
N GLY A 68 -2.07 9.37 4.41
CA GLY A 68 -2.27 8.98 3.04
C GLY A 68 -1.22 7.98 2.52
N PRO A 69 -1.21 7.74 1.20
CA PRO A 69 -0.21 6.94 0.51
C PRO A 69 1.17 7.60 0.61
N MET A 70 2.22 6.79 0.82
CA MET A 70 3.57 7.27 1.07
C MET A 70 4.55 6.55 0.14
N SER A 71 5.69 7.16 -0.15
CA SER A 71 6.73 6.47 -0.91
C SER A 71 7.41 5.34 -0.12
N LYS A 72 7.17 5.23 1.19
CA LYS A 72 7.78 4.23 2.07
C LYS A 72 6.83 3.70 3.13
N VAL A 73 7.10 2.49 3.59
CA VAL A 73 6.55 1.92 4.83
C VAL A 73 7.72 1.52 5.72
N GLY A 74 7.85 2.14 6.89
CA GLY A 74 9.04 1.97 7.72
C GLY A 74 10.31 2.39 6.98
N ASN A 75 11.24 1.47 6.76
CA ASN A 75 12.46 1.71 5.99
C ASN A 75 12.35 1.28 4.52
N ASP A 76 11.29 0.57 4.15
CA ASP A 76 11.15 -0.08 2.86
C ASP A 76 10.50 0.86 1.84
N GLN A 77 11.05 0.86 0.63
CA GLN A 77 10.59 1.71 -0.47
C GLN A 77 9.43 1.02 -1.21
N ILE A 78 8.30 1.71 -1.31
CA ILE A 78 7.23 1.30 -2.23
C ILE A 78 7.74 1.58 -3.64
N LEU A 79 7.72 0.57 -4.51
CA LEU A 79 8.19 0.74 -5.88
C LEU A 79 7.19 1.49 -6.74
N ALA A 80 5.92 1.13 -6.62
CA ALA A 80 4.87 1.70 -7.46
C ALA A 80 3.48 1.55 -6.84
N TYR A 81 2.61 2.45 -7.29
CA TYR A 81 1.16 2.37 -7.18
C TYR A 81 0.60 2.22 -8.59
N PHE A 82 -0.07 1.11 -8.87
CA PHE A 82 -0.69 0.82 -10.16
C PHE A 82 -2.19 1.05 -10.05
N LYS A 83 -2.73 2.06 -10.75
CA LYS A 83 -4.17 2.35 -10.75
C LYS A 83 -4.94 1.23 -11.46
N ILE A 84 -6.07 0.83 -10.89
CA ILE A 84 -7.02 -0.07 -11.52
C ILE A 84 -8.04 0.79 -12.29
N SER A 85 -8.02 0.71 -13.62
CA SER A 85 -8.77 1.62 -14.49
C SER A 85 -10.30 1.45 -14.45
N ASP A 86 -10.79 0.24 -14.17
CA ASP A 86 -12.23 -0.08 -14.17
C ASP A 86 -12.82 -0.17 -12.74
N TYR A 87 -12.17 0.50 -11.78
CA TYR A 87 -12.71 0.60 -10.43
C TYR A 87 -13.87 1.60 -10.40
N GLY A 88 -15.05 1.16 -9.96
CA GLY A 88 -16.24 2.02 -9.82
C GLY A 88 -17.15 2.12 -11.05
N SER A 89 -16.86 1.44 -12.17
CA SER A 89 -17.65 1.55 -13.41
C SER A 89 -18.75 0.50 -13.59
N GLN A 90 -19.14 -0.24 -12.55
CA GLN A 90 -20.32 -1.11 -12.64
C GLN A 90 -21.58 -0.32 -12.26
N SER A 91 -22.09 0.45 -13.23
CA SER A 91 -23.47 0.96 -13.27
C SER A 91 -24.37 0.06 -14.11
#